data_AF-A0A699ZBU3-F1
#
_entry.id   AF-A0A699ZBU3-F1
#
_cell.length_a   1.000
_cell.length_b   1.000
_cell.length_c   1.000
_cell.angle_alpha   90.00
_cell.angle_beta   90.00
_cell.angle_gamma   90.00
#
_symmetry.space_group_name_H-M   'P 1'
#
loop_
_entity.id
_entity.type
_entity.pdbx_description
1 polymer ?
#
loop_
_entity_poly.entity_id
_entity_poly.type
_entity_poly.pdbx_seq_one_letter_code
_entity_poly.pdbx_strand_id
1 'polypeptide(L)'
;MPSPSTRAGQYSYGWVNTTAPALAWRIKVQINGTGSTARYYYGVGWQSERMLRPRVMPDAVLLPNGQVVVLNGAMRGVAGDNVAGGMAKNNEPNMWPELYTPWAPRGARFTPLKRNLIPRLYHSTAALTMDGTILVAGCDRCDKYWPPVYFDFSSKPTIALVNATNFGYNKPLTITYSIANASMQADSVVLVAPSATTHSTNMHQRVVGLKTLVRTRGTPNTITVQSPPNINIAPPGMYMLFLLNGRVYSRAVWVKLAP
;
A
#
# COMPACT_ATOMS: atom_id res chain seq x y z
N MET A 1 -36.68 3.50 -25.51
CA MET A 1 -36.76 4.08 -24.16
C MET A 1 -37.55 3.12 -23.26
N PRO A 2 -37.29 3.01 -21.95
CA PRO A 2 -36.00 2.99 -21.22
C PRO A 2 -35.62 1.49 -20.99
N SER A 3 -34.96 0.95 -19.95
CA SER A 3 -33.95 1.43 -18.98
C SER A 3 -33.02 0.24 -18.61
N PRO A 4 -31.69 0.36 -18.49
CA PRO A 4 -30.81 -0.76 -18.16
C PRO A 4 -30.55 -0.91 -16.64
N SER A 5 -30.97 -2.02 -16.03
CA SER A 5 -30.73 -2.32 -14.60
C SER A 5 -29.48 -3.18 -14.36
N THR A 6 -28.36 -2.48 -14.15
CA THR A 6 -27.32 -2.80 -13.15
C THR A 6 -27.23 -4.24 -12.59
N ARG A 7 -26.33 -5.07 -13.16
CA ARG A 7 -25.32 -5.89 -12.45
C ARG A 7 -24.51 -6.71 -13.46
N ALA A 8 -23.47 -6.10 -14.04
CA ALA A 8 -22.52 -6.78 -14.92
C ALA A 8 -21.11 -6.73 -14.31
N GLY A 9 -20.71 -7.81 -13.63
CA GLY A 9 -19.32 -8.14 -13.36
C GLY A 9 -18.95 -9.33 -14.24
N GLN A 10 -18.32 -9.07 -15.38
CA GLN A 10 -18.13 -10.07 -16.43
C GLN A 10 -17.17 -11.18 -15.97
N TYR A 11 -17.63 -12.43 -16.04
CA TYR A 11 -16.84 -13.61 -15.68
C TYR A 11 -15.65 -13.77 -16.64
N SER A 12 -14.48 -14.10 -16.09
CA SER A 12 -13.25 -14.32 -16.85
C SER A 12 -13.39 -15.50 -17.82
N TYR A 13 -13.25 -15.24 -19.11
CA TYR A 13 -13.31 -16.24 -20.19
C TYR A 13 -11.98 -17.00 -20.28
N GLY A 14 -12.01 -18.33 -20.24
CA GLY A 14 -10.84 -19.19 -20.49
C GLY A 14 -10.34 -20.01 -19.30
N TRP A 15 -10.99 -21.15 -19.07
CA TRP A 15 -10.48 -22.40 -18.44
C TRP A 15 -9.81 -22.36 -17.05
N VAL A 16 -10.49 -23.02 -16.09
CA VAL A 16 -10.09 -23.31 -14.70
C VAL A 16 -10.01 -22.10 -13.76
N ASN A 17 -11.17 -21.71 -13.20
CA ASN A 17 -11.22 -20.83 -12.02
C ASN A 17 -10.86 -21.65 -10.75
N THR A 18 -9.57 -21.74 -10.42
CA THR A 18 -9.10 -22.38 -9.20
C THR A 18 -9.56 -21.62 -7.96
N THR A 19 -10.42 -22.24 -7.13
CA THR A 19 -10.63 -21.77 -5.75
C THR A 19 -9.34 -21.95 -4.96
N ALA A 20 -8.89 -20.92 -4.25
CA ALA A 20 -7.70 -21.02 -3.44
C ALA A 20 -7.91 -22.05 -2.29
N PRO A 21 -6.84 -22.74 -1.85
CA PRO A 21 -6.96 -23.66 -0.74
C PRO A 21 -7.31 -22.92 0.55
N ALA A 22 -8.27 -23.45 1.31
CA ALA A 22 -8.51 -23.07 2.71
C ALA A 22 -7.70 -23.91 3.69
N LEU A 23 -7.01 -24.97 3.24
CA LEU A 23 -6.17 -25.83 4.08
C LEU A 23 -4.76 -25.26 4.19
N ALA A 24 -4.38 -24.84 5.39
CA ALA A 24 -3.00 -24.51 5.73
C ALA A 24 -2.26 -25.78 6.23
N TRP A 25 -1.01 -25.92 5.79
CA TRP A 25 -0.10 -26.99 6.19
C TRP A 25 1.05 -26.39 7.00
N ARG A 26 1.35 -26.97 8.16
CA ARG A 26 2.47 -26.53 9.01
C ARG A 26 3.57 -27.59 9.04
N ILE A 27 4.78 -27.18 8.72
CA ILE A 27 6.00 -27.88 9.12
C ILE A 27 6.42 -27.36 10.50
N LYS A 28 6.69 -28.26 11.44
CA LYS A 28 7.45 -27.95 12.65
C LYS A 28 8.76 -28.73 12.58
N VAL A 29 9.85 -28.06 12.22
CA VAL A 29 11.19 -28.66 12.31
C VAL A 29 11.62 -28.63 13.77
N GLN A 30 11.93 -29.79 14.34
CA GLN A 30 12.61 -29.88 15.64
C GLN A 30 14.04 -30.31 15.38
N ILE A 31 14.98 -29.51 15.87
CA ILE A 31 16.42 -29.80 15.83
C ILE A 31 16.78 -30.34 17.20
N ASN A 32 17.21 -31.60 17.25
CA ASN A 32 17.78 -32.21 18.46
C ASN A 32 19.29 -32.36 18.26
N GLY A 33 20.07 -31.87 19.22
CA GLY A 33 21.54 -31.87 19.19
C GLY A 33 22.16 -30.56 18.68
N THR A 34 23.49 -30.46 18.79
CA THR A 34 24.31 -29.32 18.36
C THR A 34 25.52 -29.82 17.56
N GLY A 35 25.93 -29.06 16.53
CA GLY A 35 27.03 -29.44 15.65
C GLY A 35 26.65 -30.53 14.62
N SER A 36 27.63 -31.32 14.18
CA SER A 36 27.50 -32.32 13.10
C SER A 36 26.56 -33.50 13.40
N THR A 37 26.05 -33.59 14.63
CA THR A 37 25.08 -34.62 15.06
C THR A 37 23.62 -34.16 15.01
N ALA A 38 23.36 -32.90 14.66
CA ALA A 38 22.00 -32.34 14.56
C ALA A 38 21.17 -33.10 13.49
N ARG A 39 20.17 -33.86 13.94
CA ARG A 39 19.25 -34.59 13.04
C ARG A 39 17.98 -33.77 12.78
N TYR A 40 17.67 -33.58 11.51
CA TYR A 40 16.45 -32.94 11.04
C TYR A 40 15.38 -33.99 10.78
N TYR A 41 14.28 -33.94 11.54
CA TYR A 41 13.14 -34.84 11.36
C TYR A 41 12.06 -34.18 10.52
N TYR A 42 11.90 -34.64 9.26
CA TYR A 42 10.84 -34.23 8.35
C TYR A 42 9.92 -35.43 8.07
N GLY A 43 8.72 -35.48 8.67
CA GLY A 43 7.73 -36.51 8.33
C GLY A 43 6.69 -36.83 9.39
N VAL A 44 7.04 -36.81 10.68
CA VAL A 44 6.12 -37.17 11.77
C VAL A 44 5.51 -35.90 12.38
N GLY A 45 4.17 -35.84 12.50
CA GLY A 45 3.48 -34.74 13.20
C GLY A 45 3.03 -33.55 12.33
N TRP A 46 2.95 -33.70 11.00
CA TRP A 46 2.26 -32.72 10.16
C TRP A 46 0.79 -32.56 10.61
N GLN A 47 0.36 -31.31 10.78
CA GLN A 47 -1.04 -30.99 11.08
C GLN A 47 -1.62 -30.07 10.00
N SER A 48 -2.79 -30.46 9.49
CA SER A 48 -3.61 -29.65 8.59
C SER A 48 -4.77 -29.01 9.36
N GLU A 49 -4.99 -27.74 9.07
CA GLU A 49 -6.08 -26.94 9.63
C GLU A 49 -6.69 -26.06 8.54
N ARG A 50 -7.96 -25.68 8.73
CA ARG A 50 -8.62 -24.72 7.86
C ARG A 50 -8.30 -23.30 8.36
N MET A 51 -7.81 -22.46 7.46
CA MET A 51 -7.85 -21.00 7.60
C MET A 51 -9.31 -20.54 7.64
N LEU A 52 -9.56 -19.33 8.14
CA LEU A 52 -10.90 -18.75 8.17
C LEU A 52 -11.37 -18.40 6.75
N ARG A 53 -10.44 -18.10 5.84
CA ARG A 53 -10.72 -17.81 4.42
C ARG A 53 -9.68 -18.46 3.50
N PRO A 54 -10.08 -18.90 2.29
CA PRO A 54 -9.14 -19.41 1.29
C PRO A 54 -8.17 -18.32 0.82
N ARG A 55 -6.92 -18.69 0.51
CA ARG A 55 -5.88 -17.72 0.13
C ARG A 55 -4.85 -18.32 -0.82
N VAL A 56 -4.68 -17.73 -2.00
CA VAL A 56 -3.62 -18.02 -2.98
C VAL A 56 -2.67 -16.82 -3.07
N MET A 57 -1.37 -17.08 -3.18
CA MET A 57 -0.29 -16.08 -2.98
C MET A 57 -0.41 -15.34 -1.63
N PRO A 58 -0.51 -16.05 -0.50
CA PRO A 58 -0.42 -15.41 0.81
C PRO A 58 1.00 -14.88 1.05
N ASP A 59 1.10 -13.82 1.84
CA ASP A 59 2.28 -13.56 2.65
C ASP A 59 2.03 -14.15 4.06
N ALA A 60 3.08 -14.66 4.71
CA ALA A 60 3.02 -15.18 6.08
C ALA A 60 4.20 -14.64 6.90
N VAL A 61 3.90 -13.86 7.93
CA VAL A 61 4.89 -13.12 8.73
C VAL A 61 4.93 -13.70 10.14
N LEU A 62 6.07 -14.27 10.53
CA LEU A 62 6.33 -14.72 11.90
C LEU A 62 6.50 -13.49 12.81
N LEU A 63 5.71 -13.42 13.88
CA LEU A 63 5.82 -12.41 14.92
C LEU A 63 6.86 -12.81 15.99
N PRO A 64 7.46 -11.86 16.73
CA PRO A 64 8.45 -12.16 17.77
C PRO A 64 7.94 -13.08 18.88
N ASN A 65 6.63 -13.10 19.13
CA ASN A 65 6.00 -13.96 20.12
C ASN A 65 5.72 -15.39 19.62
N GLY A 66 6.09 -15.74 18.38
CA GLY A 66 5.87 -17.05 17.78
C GLY A 66 4.49 -17.27 17.14
N GLN A 67 3.60 -16.28 17.16
CA GLN A 67 2.40 -16.28 16.32
C GLN A 67 2.77 -15.94 14.86
N VAL A 68 1.90 -16.23 13.90
CA VAL A 68 2.12 -15.92 12.47
C VAL A 68 0.94 -15.14 11.94
N VAL A 69 1.16 -13.99 11.29
CA VAL A 69 0.09 -13.28 10.57
C VAL A 69 0.11 -13.72 9.11
N VAL A 70 -1.01 -14.26 8.63
CA VAL A 70 -1.24 -14.61 7.23
C VAL A 70 -2.08 -13.51 6.60
N LEU A 71 -1.58 -12.92 5.52
CA LEU A 71 -2.20 -11.77 4.85
C LEU A 71 -1.98 -11.82 3.33
N ASN A 72 -2.47 -10.79 2.63
CA ASN A 72 -2.38 -10.65 1.18
C ASN A 72 -3.04 -11.82 0.41
N GLY A 73 -2.82 -11.88 -0.90
CA GLY A 73 -3.37 -12.92 -1.76
C GLY A 73 -4.86 -12.77 -2.10
N ALA A 74 -5.35 -13.74 -2.86
CA ALA A 74 -6.71 -13.80 -3.41
C ALA A 74 -7.48 -15.02 -2.90
N MET A 75 -8.81 -14.98 -2.94
CA MET A 75 -9.66 -16.16 -2.67
C MET A 75 -9.80 -17.06 -3.90
N ARG A 76 -9.55 -16.54 -5.11
CA ARG A 76 -9.63 -17.29 -6.39
C ARG A 76 -8.56 -16.91 -7.40
N GLY A 77 -8.29 -17.86 -8.30
CA GLY A 77 -7.37 -17.74 -9.42
C GLY A 77 -5.95 -18.20 -9.08
N VAL A 78 -4.96 -17.66 -9.80
CA VAL A 78 -3.58 -18.15 -9.80
C VAL A 78 -2.54 -17.02 -9.67
N ALA A 79 -1.29 -17.43 -9.42
CA ALA A 79 -0.11 -16.57 -9.50
C ALA A 79 0.26 -16.23 -10.94
N GLY A 80 1.01 -15.13 -11.09
CA GLY A 80 1.45 -14.61 -12.38
C GLY A 80 0.52 -13.53 -12.95
N ASP A 81 1.15 -12.53 -13.57
CA ASP A 81 0.49 -11.63 -14.52
C ASP A 81 0.91 -11.98 -15.97
N ASN A 82 0.21 -11.44 -16.96
CA ASN A 82 0.61 -11.55 -18.36
C ASN A 82 1.70 -10.52 -18.70
N VAL A 83 2.81 -11.00 -19.26
CA VAL A 83 3.97 -10.19 -19.68
C VAL A 83 3.58 -9.15 -20.74
N ALA A 84 2.61 -9.46 -21.60
CA ALA A 84 2.05 -8.52 -22.58
C ALA A 84 0.98 -7.56 -22.01
N GLY A 85 0.71 -7.59 -20.70
CA GLY A 85 -0.44 -6.94 -20.07
C GLY A 85 -1.74 -7.73 -20.25
N GLY A 86 -2.81 -7.33 -19.54
CA GLY A 86 -4.13 -7.96 -19.68
C GLY A 86 -5.06 -7.84 -18.47
N MET A 87 -5.94 -8.83 -18.33
CA MET A 87 -6.80 -9.03 -17.15
C MET A 87 -6.03 -9.77 -16.05
N ALA A 88 -6.39 -9.51 -14.78
CA ALA A 88 -5.77 -10.20 -13.65
C ALA A 88 -6.15 -11.70 -13.65
N LYS A 89 -5.18 -12.58 -13.39
CA LYS A 89 -5.40 -14.04 -13.28
C LYS A 89 -5.86 -14.47 -11.89
N ASN A 90 -6.05 -13.51 -10.98
CA ASN A 90 -6.53 -13.68 -9.62
C ASN A 90 -7.62 -12.64 -9.34
N ASN A 91 -8.63 -13.04 -8.56
CA ASN A 91 -9.84 -12.29 -8.28
C ASN A 91 -10.31 -12.55 -6.84
N GLU A 92 -11.24 -11.73 -6.34
CA GLU A 92 -11.70 -11.79 -4.94
C GLU A 92 -10.53 -11.62 -3.94
N PRO A 93 -9.87 -10.43 -3.88
CA PRO A 93 -8.74 -10.20 -2.97
C PRO A 93 -9.12 -10.48 -1.52
N ASN A 94 -8.26 -11.19 -0.78
CA ASN A 94 -8.55 -11.56 0.59
C ASN A 94 -8.14 -10.44 1.56
N MET A 95 -9.04 -9.45 1.67
CA MET A 95 -8.89 -8.22 2.45
C MET A 95 -8.79 -8.40 3.98
N TRP A 96 -8.80 -9.62 4.51
CA TRP A 96 -8.85 -9.90 5.95
C TRP A 96 -7.63 -10.69 6.40
N PRO A 97 -6.61 -10.07 7.03
CA PRO A 97 -5.50 -10.80 7.62
C PRO A 97 -5.99 -11.74 8.75
N GLU A 98 -5.22 -12.78 9.02
CA GLU A 98 -5.54 -13.82 10.02
C GLU A 98 -4.31 -14.08 10.90
N LEU A 99 -4.50 -14.05 12.22
CA LEU A 99 -3.47 -14.38 13.20
C LEU A 99 -3.55 -15.87 13.52
N TYR A 100 -2.48 -16.60 13.21
CA TYR A 100 -2.28 -17.99 13.57
C TYR A 100 -1.53 -18.11 14.90
N THR A 101 -2.10 -18.85 15.85
CA THR A 101 -1.55 -19.11 17.18
C THR A 101 -1.20 -20.60 17.29
N PRO A 102 0.09 -20.99 17.08
CA PRO A 102 0.47 -22.39 16.88
C PRO A 102 0.24 -23.36 18.05
N TRP A 103 -0.01 -22.83 19.26
CA TRP A 103 -0.24 -23.59 20.50
C TRP A 103 -1.70 -23.57 20.99
N ALA A 104 -2.60 -22.83 20.31
CA ALA A 104 -4.02 -22.87 20.63
C ALA A 104 -4.62 -24.26 20.29
N PRO A 105 -5.80 -24.63 20.84
CA PRO A 105 -6.49 -25.87 20.48
C PRO A 105 -6.77 -25.96 18.97
N ARG A 106 -6.80 -27.19 18.45
CA ARG A 106 -7.08 -27.45 17.02
C ARG A 106 -8.43 -26.86 16.64
N GLY A 107 -8.47 -26.10 15.55
CA GLY A 107 -9.68 -25.39 15.08
C GLY A 107 -9.91 -24.02 15.72
N ALA A 108 -9.20 -23.68 16.81
CA ALA A 108 -9.19 -22.34 17.42
C ALA A 108 -7.89 -21.55 17.14
N ARG A 109 -7.03 -22.06 16.25
CA ARG A 109 -5.69 -21.48 15.99
C ARG A 109 -5.70 -20.22 15.13
N PHE A 110 -6.75 -19.97 14.34
CA PHE A 110 -6.87 -18.78 13.49
C PHE A 110 -7.86 -17.77 14.07
N THR A 111 -7.41 -16.53 14.24
CA THR A 111 -8.22 -15.39 14.69
C THR A 111 -8.25 -14.33 13.57
N PRO A 112 -9.41 -13.78 13.18
CA PRO A 112 -9.46 -12.76 12.15
C PRO A 112 -8.92 -11.43 12.68
N LEU A 113 -8.10 -10.74 11.90
CA LEU A 113 -7.64 -9.38 12.19
C LEU A 113 -8.47 -8.35 11.42
N LYS A 114 -8.20 -7.06 11.68
CA LYS A 114 -8.91 -5.94 11.06
C LYS A 114 -8.71 -5.93 9.53
N ARG A 115 -9.80 -5.67 8.79
CA ARG A 115 -9.81 -5.60 7.33
C ARG A 115 -8.82 -4.56 6.77
N ASN A 116 -8.00 -4.96 5.81
CA ASN A 116 -7.18 -4.08 4.97
C ASN A 116 -8.06 -3.37 3.92
N LEU A 117 -7.70 -2.12 3.57
CA LEU A 117 -8.43 -1.34 2.55
C LEU A 117 -7.78 -1.40 1.15
N ILE A 118 -6.51 -1.83 1.08
CA ILE A 118 -5.76 -1.98 -0.17
C ILE A 118 -5.67 -3.47 -0.52
N PRO A 119 -6.00 -3.89 -1.76
CA PRO A 119 -5.80 -5.27 -2.20
C PRO A 119 -4.32 -5.51 -2.46
N ARG A 120 -3.83 -6.64 -1.98
CA ARG A 120 -2.44 -7.06 -2.10
C ARG A 120 -2.43 -8.42 -2.78
N LEU A 121 -2.27 -8.40 -4.10
CA LEU A 121 -2.35 -9.54 -5.00
C LEU A 121 -0.93 -9.99 -5.42
N TYR A 122 -0.78 -10.69 -6.55
CA TYR A 122 0.53 -11.10 -7.06
C TYR A 122 1.55 -9.93 -7.09
N HIS A 123 2.81 -10.23 -6.74
CA HIS A 123 3.88 -9.27 -6.40
C HIS A 123 3.60 -8.35 -5.19
N SER A 124 2.67 -8.71 -4.29
CA SER A 124 2.70 -8.18 -2.92
C SER A 124 3.89 -8.72 -2.14
N THR A 125 4.21 -8.03 -1.06
CA THR A 125 5.11 -8.53 -0.01
C THR A 125 4.61 -8.04 1.34
N ALA A 126 4.80 -8.84 2.38
CA ALA A 126 4.73 -8.39 3.75
C ALA A 126 5.93 -8.92 4.56
N ALA A 127 6.45 -8.09 5.45
CA ALA A 127 7.40 -8.54 6.48
C ALA A 127 7.30 -7.66 7.73
N LEU A 128 7.74 -8.24 8.84
CA LEU A 128 7.80 -7.61 10.15
C LEU A 128 8.73 -6.40 10.13
N THR A 129 8.30 -5.29 10.72
CA THR A 129 9.13 -4.09 10.95
C THR A 129 9.73 -4.11 12.35
N MET A 130 10.75 -3.29 12.60
CA MET A 130 11.47 -3.26 13.89
C MET A 130 10.60 -2.82 15.08
N ASP A 131 9.46 -2.16 14.83
CA ASP A 131 8.47 -1.78 15.85
C ASP A 131 7.42 -2.88 16.13
N GLY A 132 7.57 -4.07 15.54
CA GLY A 132 6.62 -5.18 15.68
C GLY A 132 5.35 -5.03 14.86
N THR A 133 5.21 -3.97 14.04
CA THR A 133 4.15 -3.89 13.03
C THR A 133 4.54 -4.71 11.78
N ILE A 134 3.69 -4.67 10.74
CA ILE A 134 3.93 -5.40 9.49
C ILE A 134 3.79 -4.39 8.36
N LEU A 135 4.87 -4.12 7.63
CA LEU A 135 4.74 -3.39 6.37
C LEU A 135 4.13 -4.31 5.33
N VAL A 136 3.17 -3.78 4.57
CA VAL A 136 2.45 -4.49 3.52
C VAL A 136 2.50 -3.67 2.24
N ALA A 137 3.29 -4.13 1.26
CA ALA A 137 3.65 -3.37 0.07
C ALA A 137 3.48 -4.21 -1.22
N GLY A 138 3.70 -3.56 -2.36
CA GLY A 138 3.67 -4.21 -3.68
C GLY A 138 2.29 -4.67 -4.15
N CYS A 139 2.26 -4.97 -5.45
CA CYS A 139 1.40 -5.87 -6.23
C CYS A 139 1.17 -5.29 -7.63
N ASP A 140 1.10 -6.14 -8.66
CA ASP A 140 1.06 -5.69 -10.07
C ASP A 140 -0.16 -4.83 -10.38
N ARG A 141 -1.26 -5.07 -9.65
CA ARG A 141 -2.60 -4.58 -9.97
C ARG A 141 -3.39 -4.16 -8.72
N CYS A 142 -2.72 -3.47 -7.80
CA CYS A 142 -3.34 -3.02 -6.54
C CYS A 142 -4.54 -2.07 -6.76
N ASP A 143 -4.57 -1.39 -7.89
CA ASP A 143 -5.62 -0.43 -8.24
C ASP A 143 -6.80 -1.08 -9.00
N LYS A 144 -6.67 -2.35 -9.39
CA LYS A 144 -7.61 -3.06 -10.30
C LYS A 144 -8.74 -3.79 -9.57
N TYR A 145 -8.82 -3.65 -8.25
CA TYR A 145 -10.03 -3.94 -7.47
C TYR A 145 -10.67 -2.60 -7.10
N TRP A 146 -11.77 -2.26 -7.76
CA TRP A 146 -12.53 -1.04 -7.51
C TRP A 146 -13.13 -1.04 -6.08
N PRO A 147 -12.68 -0.16 -5.16
CA PRO A 147 -13.42 0.11 -3.95
C PRO A 147 -14.60 1.03 -4.31
N PRO A 148 -15.81 0.82 -3.77
CA PRO A 148 -16.94 1.69 -4.08
C PRO A 148 -16.87 2.98 -3.25
N VAL A 149 -16.10 3.99 -3.69
CA VAL A 149 -16.49 5.42 -3.68
C VAL A 149 -15.48 6.31 -4.42
N TYR A 150 -16.07 7.24 -5.19
CA TYR A 150 -15.54 8.42 -5.88
C TYR A 150 -14.16 8.97 -5.44
N PHE A 151 -13.17 8.86 -6.33
CA PHE A 151 -12.20 9.95 -6.49
C PHE A 151 -12.92 11.11 -7.17
N ASP A 152 -13.15 12.20 -6.45
CA ASP A 152 -13.65 13.43 -7.06
C ASP A 152 -12.54 14.11 -7.86
N PHE A 153 -12.43 13.73 -9.13
CA PHE A 153 -11.52 14.35 -10.08
C PHE A 153 -11.81 15.84 -10.32
N SER A 154 -13.04 16.32 -10.08
CA SER A 154 -13.38 17.74 -10.25
C SER A 154 -12.72 18.62 -9.19
N SER A 155 -12.51 18.09 -7.99
CA SER A 155 -11.81 18.72 -6.88
C SER A 155 -10.28 18.56 -6.92
N LYS A 156 -9.72 17.81 -7.88
CA LYS A 156 -8.28 17.52 -7.94
C LYS A 156 -7.45 18.72 -8.43
N PRO A 157 -6.48 19.23 -7.65
CA PRO A 157 -5.57 20.26 -8.13
C PRO A 157 -4.58 19.73 -9.17
N THR A 158 -4.28 20.56 -10.17
CA THR A 158 -3.23 20.33 -11.16
C THR A 158 -2.18 21.43 -11.03
N ILE A 159 -0.95 21.05 -10.67
CA ILE A 159 0.17 21.98 -10.59
C ILE A 159 0.58 22.35 -12.02
N ALA A 160 0.55 23.63 -12.35
CA ALA A 160 0.99 24.16 -13.63
C ALA A 160 2.45 24.62 -13.58
N LEU A 161 2.87 25.25 -12.49
CA LEU A 161 4.23 25.73 -12.28
C LEU A 161 4.58 25.78 -10.78
N VAL A 162 5.81 25.46 -10.43
CA VAL A 162 6.44 25.85 -9.15
C VAL A 162 7.54 26.85 -9.51
N ASN A 163 7.55 28.03 -8.90
CA ASN A 163 8.46 29.12 -9.29
C ASN A 163 9.96 28.78 -9.14
N ALA A 164 10.30 27.86 -8.23
CA ALA A 164 11.63 27.29 -8.11
C ALA A 164 11.54 25.80 -7.74
N THR A 165 12.17 24.94 -8.54
CA THR A 165 12.30 23.50 -8.25
C THR A 165 13.57 23.16 -7.46
N ASN A 166 14.42 24.14 -7.15
CA ASN A 166 15.58 24.02 -6.28
C ASN A 166 15.61 25.24 -5.33
N PHE A 167 15.57 25.01 -4.01
CA PHE A 167 15.41 26.07 -3.01
C PHE A 167 16.00 25.68 -1.65
N GLY A 168 16.43 26.67 -0.87
CA GLY A 168 16.89 26.48 0.52
C GLY A 168 15.77 26.67 1.57
N TYR A 169 16.16 26.66 2.84
CA TYR A 169 15.26 26.84 4.00
C TYR A 169 14.68 28.26 4.14
N ASN A 170 13.52 28.36 4.78
CA ASN A 170 12.75 29.59 5.03
C ASN A 170 12.46 30.46 3.79
N LYS A 171 12.54 29.91 2.57
CA LYS A 171 12.28 30.64 1.32
C LYS A 171 10.79 30.58 0.93
N PRO A 172 10.21 31.65 0.37
CA PRO A 172 8.88 31.59 -0.20
C PRO A 172 8.90 30.80 -1.52
N LEU A 173 7.93 29.91 -1.68
CA LEU A 173 7.67 29.13 -2.88
C LEU A 173 6.26 29.42 -3.36
N THR A 174 6.12 29.83 -4.61
CA THR A 174 4.82 30.11 -5.23
C THR A 174 4.50 29.00 -6.20
N ILE A 175 3.37 28.34 -5.97
CA ILE A 175 2.85 27.28 -6.83
C ILE A 175 1.62 27.82 -7.57
N THR A 176 1.69 27.77 -8.89
CA THR A 176 0.61 28.09 -9.81
C THR A 176 -0.16 26.82 -10.14
N TYR A 177 -1.49 26.85 -10.04
CA TYR A 177 -2.32 25.66 -10.19
C TYR A 177 -3.71 25.95 -10.76
N SER A 178 -4.39 24.90 -11.20
CA SER A 178 -5.81 24.90 -11.56
C SER A 178 -6.56 23.79 -10.81
N ILE A 179 -7.86 23.95 -10.64
CA ILE A 179 -8.81 22.91 -10.21
C ILE A 179 -9.98 22.98 -11.20
N ALA A 180 -10.52 21.83 -11.63
CA ALA A 180 -11.58 21.80 -12.64
C ALA A 180 -12.88 22.46 -12.14
N ASN A 181 -13.22 22.25 -10.86
CA ASN A 181 -14.23 23.04 -10.19
C ASN A 181 -13.65 24.40 -9.76
N ALA A 182 -13.98 25.46 -10.50
CA ALA A 182 -13.49 26.82 -10.28
C ALA A 182 -13.90 27.45 -8.92
N SER A 183 -14.84 26.85 -8.20
CA SER A 183 -15.23 27.26 -6.83
C SER A 183 -14.27 26.73 -5.75
N MET A 184 -13.45 25.73 -6.07
CA MET A 184 -12.49 25.11 -5.14
C MET A 184 -11.11 25.79 -5.21
N GLN A 185 -10.32 25.65 -4.14
CA GLN A 185 -8.93 26.09 -4.05
C GLN A 185 -8.06 25.01 -3.39
N ALA A 186 -6.74 25.15 -3.44
CA ALA A 186 -5.82 24.30 -2.70
C ALA A 186 -5.63 24.80 -1.27
N ASP A 187 -5.86 23.93 -0.29
CA ASP A 187 -5.81 24.24 1.14
C ASP A 187 -4.39 24.16 1.70
N SER A 188 -3.56 23.24 1.20
CA SER A 188 -2.21 23.04 1.72
C SER A 188 -1.23 22.50 0.69
N VAL A 189 0.05 22.66 1.01
CA VAL A 189 1.18 22.15 0.23
C VAL A 189 2.07 21.33 1.15
N VAL A 190 2.53 20.17 0.68
CA VAL A 190 3.43 19.30 1.43
C VAL A 190 4.63 18.88 0.58
N LEU A 191 5.78 18.67 1.23
CA LEU A 191 6.93 17.98 0.67
C LEU A 191 6.96 16.54 1.19
N VAL A 192 7.08 15.56 0.30
CA VAL A 192 7.18 14.15 0.64
C VAL A 192 8.53 13.61 0.18
N ALA A 193 9.37 13.14 1.09
CA ALA A 193 10.66 12.54 0.70
C ALA A 193 10.44 11.22 -0.06
N PRO A 194 11.28 10.89 -1.06
CA PRO A 194 11.24 9.59 -1.73
C PRO A 194 11.41 8.47 -0.70
N SER A 195 10.66 7.39 -0.88
CA SER A 195 10.84 6.19 -0.07
C SER A 195 11.97 5.34 -0.63
N ALA A 196 12.87 4.89 0.24
CA ALA A 196 13.83 3.83 -0.06
C ALA A 196 13.42 2.62 0.79
N THR A 197 12.74 1.65 0.17
CA THR A 197 12.16 0.50 0.87
C THR A 197 12.64 -0.82 0.30
N THR A 198 13.16 -1.69 1.17
CA THR A 198 13.47 -3.09 0.88
C THR A 198 13.25 -3.91 2.15
N HIS A 199 12.84 -5.18 2.04
CA HIS A 199 12.64 -6.07 3.19
C HIS A 199 11.86 -5.39 4.35
N SER A 200 10.72 -4.79 4.02
CA SER A 200 9.86 -3.97 4.90
C SER A 200 10.46 -2.73 5.58
N THR A 201 11.70 -2.35 5.28
CA THR A 201 12.38 -1.25 5.96
C THR A 201 12.41 -0.01 5.07
N ASN A 202 11.70 1.07 5.45
CA ASN A 202 11.72 2.36 4.75
C ASN A 202 12.60 3.37 5.49
N MET A 203 13.76 3.70 4.92
CA MET A 203 14.81 4.45 5.60
C MET A 203 14.77 5.97 5.35
N HIS A 204 13.80 6.47 4.56
CA HIS A 204 13.85 7.84 4.06
C HIS A 204 12.52 8.61 4.02
N GLN A 205 11.37 7.93 4.07
CA GLN A 205 10.07 8.61 3.99
C GLN A 205 9.85 9.63 5.12
N ARG A 206 9.36 10.81 4.74
CA ARG A 206 8.79 11.84 5.64
C ARG A 206 7.80 12.70 4.86
N VAL A 207 6.83 13.28 5.55
CA VAL A 207 5.92 14.29 5.01
C VAL A 207 6.10 15.56 5.82
N VAL A 208 6.35 16.68 5.14
CA VAL A 208 6.60 17.99 5.75
C VAL A 208 5.57 18.97 5.21
N GLY A 209 4.65 19.40 6.07
CA GLY A 209 3.67 20.43 5.75
C GLY A 209 4.33 21.80 5.63
N LEU A 210 4.02 22.54 4.56
CA LEU A 210 4.55 23.88 4.34
C LEU A 210 3.56 24.94 4.86
N LYS A 211 4.08 25.93 5.59
CA LYS A 211 3.27 27.03 6.12
C LYS A 211 2.74 27.86 4.95
N THR A 212 1.42 27.95 4.79
CA THR A 212 0.82 28.83 3.79
C THR A 212 1.02 30.29 4.21
N LEU A 213 1.52 31.11 3.29
CA LEU A 213 1.71 32.55 3.46
C LEU A 213 0.59 33.33 2.78
N VAL A 214 0.26 33.00 1.53
CA VAL A 214 -0.76 33.68 0.71
C VAL A 214 -1.47 32.66 -0.18
N ARG A 215 -2.77 32.85 -0.42
CA ARG A 215 -3.51 32.19 -1.52
C ARG A 215 -4.16 33.28 -2.37
N THR A 216 -4.03 33.18 -3.69
CA THR A 216 -4.63 34.12 -4.63
C THR A 216 -5.48 33.35 -5.63
N ARG A 217 -6.76 33.73 -5.73
CA ARG A 217 -7.69 33.18 -6.71
C ARG A 217 -7.59 33.99 -8.01
N GLY A 218 -7.52 33.32 -9.15
CA GLY A 218 -7.38 33.96 -10.45
C GLY A 218 -7.18 32.98 -11.59
N THR A 219 -6.84 33.50 -12.77
CA THR A 219 -6.54 32.70 -13.95
C THR A 219 -5.07 32.92 -14.32
N PRO A 220 -4.12 32.11 -13.81
CA PRO A 220 -4.27 30.93 -12.94
C PRO A 220 -4.32 31.25 -11.42
N ASN A 221 -4.71 30.27 -10.60
CA ASN A 221 -4.66 30.38 -9.13
C ASN A 221 -3.21 30.22 -8.64
N THR A 222 -2.87 30.85 -7.52
CA THR A 222 -1.57 30.66 -6.87
C THR A 222 -1.68 30.41 -5.37
N ILE A 223 -0.73 29.66 -4.82
CA ILE A 223 -0.51 29.48 -3.39
C ILE A 223 0.97 29.68 -3.09
N THR A 224 1.26 30.61 -2.19
CA THR A 224 2.62 30.90 -1.72
C THR A 224 2.81 30.30 -0.34
N VAL A 225 3.85 29.50 -0.17
CA VAL A 225 4.17 28.79 1.07
C VAL A 225 5.62 29.03 1.49
N GLN A 226 5.93 28.86 2.77
CA GLN A 226 7.30 28.90 3.28
C GLN A 226 7.91 27.49 3.23
N SER A 227 9.11 27.36 2.65
CA SER A 227 9.91 26.13 2.73
C SER A 227 10.29 25.81 4.18
N PRO A 228 10.72 24.57 4.50
CA PRO A 228 11.00 24.16 5.88
C PRO A 228 12.01 25.08 6.58
N PRO A 229 11.98 25.17 7.92
CA PRO A 229 12.77 26.18 8.64
C PRO A 229 14.24 25.80 8.83
N ASN A 230 14.58 24.50 8.81
CA ASN A 230 15.94 23.97 8.96
C ASN A 230 16.03 22.47 8.61
N ILE A 231 17.26 21.99 8.50
CA ILE A 231 17.67 20.60 8.24
C ILE A 231 17.06 19.56 9.18
N ASN A 232 16.79 19.91 10.45
CA ASN A 232 16.27 18.96 11.44
C ASN A 232 14.80 18.58 11.15
N ILE A 233 14.05 19.47 10.49
CA ILE A 233 12.69 19.19 10.01
C ILE A 233 12.73 18.43 8.67
N ALA A 234 13.53 18.91 7.73
CA ALA A 234 13.61 18.37 6.37
C ALA A 234 15.07 18.38 5.88
N PRO A 235 15.78 17.24 5.89
CA PRO A 235 17.14 17.17 5.36
C PRO A 235 17.24 17.53 3.88
N PRO A 236 18.39 18.06 3.40
CA PRO A 236 18.60 18.35 1.98
C PRO A 236 18.41 17.10 1.12
N GLY A 237 17.81 17.27 -0.06
CA GLY A 237 17.53 16.15 -0.95
C GLY A 237 16.40 16.41 -1.92
N MET A 238 16.01 15.37 -2.65
CA MET A 238 14.84 15.39 -3.52
C MET A 238 13.56 15.18 -2.70
N TYR A 239 12.50 15.89 -3.04
CA TYR A 239 11.16 15.78 -2.47
C TYR A 239 10.10 15.83 -3.57
N MET A 240 8.98 15.16 -3.35
CA MET A 240 7.75 15.29 -4.14
C MET A 240 6.89 16.38 -3.51
N LEU A 241 6.62 17.47 -4.24
CA LEU A 241 5.71 18.53 -3.83
C LEU A 241 4.29 18.19 -4.29
N PHE A 242 3.33 18.17 -3.36
CA PHE A 242 1.90 17.98 -3.63
C PHE A 242 1.08 19.21 -3.19
N LEU A 243 0.04 19.54 -3.96
CA LEU A 243 -1.06 20.41 -3.53
C LEU A 243 -2.26 19.57 -3.11
N LEU A 244 -2.91 19.97 -2.01
CA LEU A 244 -4.09 19.30 -1.45
C LEU A 244 -5.31 20.22 -1.47
N ASN A 245 -6.49 19.63 -1.66
CA ASN A 245 -7.81 20.20 -1.49
C ASN A 245 -8.62 19.19 -0.65
N GLY A 246 -8.78 19.47 0.64
CA GLY A 246 -9.29 18.53 1.63
C GLY A 246 -8.58 17.17 1.61
N ARG A 247 -9.27 16.14 1.10
CA ARG A 247 -8.76 14.76 0.98
C ARG A 247 -8.18 14.42 -0.40
N VAL A 248 -8.29 15.32 -1.38
CA VAL A 248 -7.83 15.12 -2.76
C VAL A 248 -6.50 15.83 -2.97
N TYR A 249 -5.58 15.22 -3.72
CA TYR A 249 -4.23 15.74 -3.94
C TYR A 249 -3.83 15.72 -5.42
N SER A 250 -2.90 16.60 -5.77
CA SER A 250 -2.40 16.76 -7.13
C SER A 250 -1.54 15.58 -7.60
N ARG A 251 -1.18 15.57 -8.89
CA ARG A 251 0.07 14.92 -9.29
C ARG A 251 1.23 15.70 -8.65
N ALA A 252 2.26 15.01 -8.15
CA ALA A 252 3.42 15.67 -7.59
C ALA A 252 4.35 16.25 -8.64
N VAL A 253 5.14 17.26 -8.24
CA VAL A 253 6.32 17.76 -8.96
C VAL A 253 7.56 17.47 -8.12
N TRP A 254 8.63 16.99 -8.75
CA TRP A 254 9.92 16.82 -8.08
C TRP A 254 10.58 18.17 -7.83
N VAL A 255 11.04 18.38 -6.59
CA VAL A 255 11.81 19.55 -6.17
C VAL A 255 13.03 19.11 -5.35
N LYS A 256 14.03 19.97 -5.27
CA LYS A 256 15.24 19.77 -4.48
C LYS A 256 15.28 20.81 -3.35
N LEU A 257 15.33 20.32 -2.11
CA LEU A 257 15.69 21.13 -0.95
C LEU A 257 17.22 21.17 -0.87
N ALA A 258 17.78 22.34 -1.11
CA ALA A 258 19.19 22.64 -0.94
C ALA A 258 19.53 22.87 0.56
N PRO A 259 20.80 22.76 0.95
CA PRO A 259 21.30 23.27 2.24
C PRO A 259 20.97 24.74 2.49
#